data_AF-A0A7S0LMU7-F1
#
_entry.id   AF-A0A7S0LMU7-F1
#
_cell.length_a   1.000
_cell.length_b   1.000
_cell.length_c   1.000
_cell.angle_alpha   90.00
_cell.angle_beta   90.00
_cell.angle_gamma   90.00
#
_symmetry.space_group_name_H-M   'P 1'
#
loop_
_entity.id
_entity.type
_entity.pdbx_description
1 polymer ?
#
loop_
_entity_poly.entity_id
_entity_poly.type
_entity_poly.pdbx_seq_one_letter_code
_entity_poly.pdbx_strand_id
1 'polypeptide(L)'
;HTYWERAHHVSRASSASHNYRIRGGDRHTMAATGRRAQILHSADLTQMAAHWGFKVREDHAQAVLLLPGSFSHDPTWEKGKLLTGSGIGKAVRANRTVVLHNVELYWRPIGLLAAALHEHFGVYSQANVYYSPARMPSAVHAHQDAQSVFIVQCEGSKRWELFEPPQRWRLRSNQRGK
;
A
#
# COMPACT_ATOMS: atom_id res chain seq x y z
N HIS A 1 -18.76 -29.82 -11.40
CA HIS A 1 -18.03 -28.64 -10.92
C HIS A 1 -17.17 -28.10 -12.05
N THR A 2 -17.72 -27.18 -12.83
CA THR A 2 -17.08 -26.57 -14.01
C THR A 2 -16.51 -25.21 -13.61
N TYR A 3 -15.18 -25.12 -13.61
CA TYR A 3 -14.41 -23.91 -13.33
C TYR A 3 -14.34 -23.09 -14.63
N TRP A 4 -14.88 -21.87 -14.61
CA TRP A 4 -14.80 -20.94 -15.73
C TRP A 4 -13.42 -20.28 -15.76
N GLU A 5 -12.52 -20.78 -16.60
CA GLU A 5 -11.35 -20.03 -17.03
C GLU A 5 -11.80 -18.89 -17.95
N ARG A 6 -11.73 -17.65 -17.48
CA ARG A 6 -11.75 -16.49 -18.36
C ARG A 6 -10.29 -16.09 -18.61
N ALA A 7 -9.74 -16.60 -19.70
CA ALA A 7 -8.42 -16.25 -20.19
C ALA A 7 -8.38 -14.75 -20.56
N HIS A 8 -7.73 -13.94 -19.73
CA HIS A 8 -7.20 -12.66 -20.18
C HIS A 8 -5.71 -12.86 -20.43
N HIS A 9 -5.39 -13.15 -21.69
CA HIS A 9 -4.04 -13.01 -22.22
C HIS A 9 -3.58 -11.56 -22.01
N VAL A 10 -2.64 -11.34 -21.08
CA VAL A 10 -1.87 -10.10 -21.05
C VAL A 10 -0.60 -10.36 -21.83
N SER A 11 -0.64 -10.10 -23.14
CA SER A 11 0.54 -10.08 -23.98
C SER A 11 1.15 -8.68 -23.98
N ARG A 12 2.48 -8.64 -23.76
CA ARG A 12 3.40 -7.48 -23.84
C ARG A 12 3.26 -6.40 -22.77
N ALA A 13 4.44 -5.93 -22.34
CA ALA A 13 4.64 -4.82 -21.41
C ALA A 13 3.69 -3.66 -21.74
N SER A 14 2.68 -3.47 -20.88
CA SER A 14 1.76 -2.35 -20.98
C SER A 14 2.00 -1.42 -19.80
N SER A 15 2.37 -0.18 -20.09
CA SER A 15 2.25 0.91 -19.12
C SER A 15 0.76 1.20 -18.95
N ALA A 16 0.12 0.63 -17.92
CA ALA A 16 -1.27 0.92 -17.62
C ALA A 16 -1.37 2.27 -16.88
N SER A 17 -1.59 3.36 -17.63
CA SER A 17 -2.11 4.63 -17.08
C SER A 17 -3.60 4.74 -17.42
N HIS A 18 -4.45 4.10 -16.62
CA HIS A 18 -5.90 4.25 -16.74
C HIS A 18 -6.41 5.28 -15.73
N ASN A 19 -6.87 6.43 -16.24
CA ASN A 19 -7.61 7.41 -15.44
C ASN A 19 -9.06 6.94 -15.31
N TYR A 20 -9.44 6.39 -14.15
CA TYR A 20 -10.83 6.06 -13.88
C TYR A 20 -11.61 7.34 -13.56
N ARG A 21 -12.60 7.67 -14.40
CA ARG A 21 -13.57 8.74 -14.15
C ARG A 21 -14.82 8.10 -13.59
N ILE A 22 -15.07 8.27 -12.29
CA ILE A 22 -16.32 7.80 -11.66
C ILE A 22 -17.47 8.60 -12.28
N ARG A 23 -18.35 7.94 -13.04
CA ARG A 23 -19.62 8.52 -13.48
C ARG A 23 -20.58 8.50 -12.29
N GLY A 24 -21.15 9.66 -11.99
CA GLY A 24 -21.99 9.89 -10.82
C GLY A 24 -23.33 9.16 -10.88
N GLY A 25 -23.77 8.75 -9.69
CA GLY A 25 -25.13 8.35 -9.36
C GLY A 25 -25.46 8.87 -7.96
N ASP A 26 -26.57 9.58 -7.89
CA ASP A 26 -27.32 10.08 -6.72
C ASP A 26 -26.78 11.25 -5.88
N ARG A 27 -27.58 12.33 -5.96
CA ARG A 27 -27.40 13.63 -5.33
C ARG A 27 -27.90 13.57 -3.89
N HIS A 28 -26.97 13.44 -2.94
CA HIS A 28 -27.13 14.05 -1.63
C HIS A 28 -26.02 15.07 -1.43
N THR A 29 -26.46 16.32 -1.26
CA THR A 29 -25.65 17.53 -1.12
C THR A 29 -24.68 17.42 0.05
N MET A 30 -23.42 17.14 -0.27
CA MET A 30 -22.27 17.46 0.58
C MET A 30 -21.50 18.58 -0.13
N ALA A 31 -21.26 19.66 0.60
CA ALA A 31 -20.57 20.85 0.10
C ALA A 31 -19.27 20.46 -0.62
N ALA A 32 -19.15 20.91 -1.87
CA ALA A 32 -18.02 20.64 -2.73
C ALA A 32 -16.78 21.42 -2.27
N THR A 33 -16.01 20.87 -1.35
CA THR A 33 -14.59 21.20 -1.25
C THR A 33 -13.90 20.52 -2.43
N GLY A 34 -13.39 21.29 -3.39
CA GLY A 34 -12.85 20.83 -4.68
C GLY A 34 -11.61 19.91 -4.66
N ARG A 35 -11.36 19.14 -3.59
CA ARG A 35 -10.43 18.01 -3.61
C ARG A 35 -11.16 16.80 -4.21
N ARG A 36 -10.58 16.16 -5.23
CA ARG A 36 -10.98 14.79 -5.59
C ARG A 36 -10.94 13.95 -4.31
N ALA A 37 -11.99 13.19 -4.04
CA ALA A 37 -12.01 12.26 -2.91
C ALA A 37 -10.85 11.26 -3.08
N GLN A 38 -9.74 11.50 -2.40
CA GLN A 38 -8.63 10.55 -2.29
C GLN A 38 -8.81 9.80 -0.98
N ILE A 39 -8.58 8.48 -1.03
CA ILE A 39 -8.71 7.60 0.14
C ILE A 39 -7.64 7.91 1.21
N LEU A 40 -6.53 8.52 0.79
CA LEU A 40 -5.39 8.88 1.63
C LEU A 40 -4.56 9.98 0.96
N HIS A 41 -4.16 10.98 1.73
CA HIS A 41 -3.15 11.99 1.37
C HIS A 41 -1.87 11.82 2.19
N SER A 42 -0.74 12.33 1.68
CA SER A 42 0.53 12.33 2.41
C SER A 42 0.45 13.10 3.75
N ALA A 43 -0.38 14.14 3.83
CA ALA A 43 -0.66 14.87 5.07
C ALA A 43 -1.34 14.00 6.14
N ASP A 44 -2.18 13.05 5.72
CA ASP A 44 -2.89 12.15 6.65
C ASP A 44 -1.91 11.23 7.39
N LEU A 45 -0.76 10.90 6.79
CA LEU A 45 0.28 10.09 7.44
C LEU A 45 0.81 10.76 8.71
N THR A 46 0.91 12.09 8.70
CA THR A 46 1.33 12.86 9.89
C THR A 46 0.26 12.82 10.97
N GLN A 47 -1.01 12.96 10.59
CA GLN A 47 -2.14 12.81 11.52
C GLN A 47 -2.17 11.40 12.10
N MET A 48 -1.94 10.40 11.26
CA MET A 48 -1.90 9.01 11.67
C MET A 48 -0.79 8.72 12.68
N ALA A 49 0.42 9.17 12.37
CA ALA A 49 1.57 9.07 13.26
C ALA A 49 1.30 9.71 14.64
N ALA A 50 0.65 10.88 14.66
CA ALA A 50 0.33 11.60 15.89
C ALA A 50 -0.76 10.91 16.72
N HIS A 51 -1.78 10.34 16.07
CA HIS A 51 -2.95 9.80 16.78
C HIS A 51 -2.76 8.35 17.24
N TRP A 52 -2.15 7.49 16.42
CA TRP A 52 -2.03 6.05 16.71
C TRP A 52 -0.65 5.63 17.20
N GLY A 53 0.36 6.49 17.10
CA GLY A 53 1.68 6.22 17.67
C GLY A 53 2.34 4.97 17.08
N PHE A 54 2.48 4.92 15.75
CA PHE A 54 3.14 3.81 15.06
C PHE A 54 4.54 3.57 15.63
N LYS A 55 4.83 2.35 16.08
CA LYS A 55 6.17 1.98 16.56
C LYS A 55 7.01 1.34 15.46
N VAL A 56 8.27 1.74 15.39
CA VAL A 56 9.24 1.19 14.44
C VAL A 56 9.54 -0.26 14.77
N ARG A 57 9.26 -1.19 13.85
CA ARG A 57 9.52 -2.64 13.96
C ARG A 57 9.11 -3.31 15.29
N GLU A 58 8.11 -2.78 16.01
CA GLU A 58 7.52 -3.50 17.16
C GLU A 58 6.82 -4.78 16.66
N ASP A 59 6.39 -5.67 17.55
CA ASP A 59 5.64 -6.85 17.15
C ASP A 59 4.43 -6.48 16.27
N HIS A 60 4.24 -7.23 15.17
CA HIS A 60 3.35 -6.89 14.03
C HIS A 60 3.75 -5.67 13.20
N ALA A 61 4.99 -5.17 13.39
CA ALA A 61 5.70 -4.13 12.65
C ALA A 61 4.79 -3.01 12.14
N GLN A 62 4.34 -2.12 13.03
CA GLN A 62 3.47 -1.00 12.64
C GLN A 62 4.13 -0.06 11.62
N ALA A 63 5.42 0.23 11.77
CA ALA A 63 6.18 1.03 10.81
C ALA A 63 7.56 0.46 10.49
N VAL A 64 7.96 0.57 9.22
CA VAL A 64 9.29 0.21 8.72
C VAL A 64 9.81 1.30 7.80
N LEU A 65 11.09 1.65 7.94
CA LEU A 65 11.76 2.62 7.06
C LEU A 65 12.77 1.88 6.20
N LEU A 66 12.49 1.77 4.91
CA LEU A 66 13.28 0.97 3.99
C LEU A 66 14.42 1.78 3.37
N LEU A 67 15.59 1.12 3.27
CA LEU A 67 16.72 1.61 2.48
C LEU A 67 16.37 1.63 0.98
N PRO A 68 16.94 2.54 0.18
CA PRO A 68 16.73 2.56 -1.27
C PRO A 68 17.02 1.21 -1.93
N GLY A 69 16.14 0.76 -2.82
CA GLY A 69 16.29 -0.49 -3.56
C GLY A 69 16.26 -1.75 -2.68
N SER A 70 15.78 -1.66 -1.43
CA SER A 70 15.85 -2.76 -0.48
C SER A 70 14.61 -2.89 0.40
N PHE A 71 14.29 -4.13 0.79
CA PHE A 71 13.35 -4.41 1.89
C PHE A 71 14.01 -4.34 3.27
N SER A 72 15.30 -4.04 3.32
CA SER A 72 16.02 -3.85 4.58
C SER A 72 15.60 -2.55 5.23
N HIS A 73 15.25 -2.67 6.50
CA HIS A 73 15.04 -1.53 7.37
C HIS A 73 16.35 -0.74 7.58
N ASP A 74 16.25 0.59 7.63
CA ASP A 74 17.35 1.46 8.01
C ASP A 74 17.66 1.32 9.52
N PRO A 75 18.80 0.74 9.90
CA PRO A 75 19.12 0.45 11.30
C PRO A 75 19.30 1.70 12.16
N THR A 76 19.43 2.89 11.57
CA THR A 76 19.48 4.15 12.33
C THR A 76 18.16 4.51 13.00
N TRP A 77 17.08 3.79 12.68
CA TRP A 77 15.77 3.91 13.33
C TRP A 77 15.57 2.79 14.33
N GLU A 78 15.61 3.15 15.61
CA GLU A 78 15.55 2.19 16.72
C GLU A 78 14.19 1.49 16.81
N LYS A 79 14.22 0.17 17.07
CA LYS A 79 13.00 -0.62 17.34
C LYS A 79 12.24 -0.03 18.54
N GLY A 80 10.91 -0.04 18.46
CA GLY A 80 10.00 0.36 19.53
C GLY A 80 9.81 1.88 19.66
N LYS A 81 10.62 2.70 19.00
CA LYS A 81 10.44 4.16 18.97
C LYS A 81 9.19 4.53 18.18
N LEU A 82 8.49 5.55 18.66
CA LEU A 82 7.36 6.14 17.95
C LEU A 82 7.85 6.85 16.68
N LEU A 83 7.20 6.56 15.57
CA LEU A 83 7.34 7.29 14.32
C LEU A 83 6.40 8.50 14.36
N THR A 84 6.96 9.68 14.51
CA THR A 84 6.22 10.95 14.46
C THR A 84 6.09 11.47 13.03
N GLY A 85 5.22 12.44 12.80
CA GLY A 85 5.14 13.13 11.49
C GLY A 85 6.46 13.80 11.08
N SER A 86 7.19 14.39 12.03
CA SER A 86 8.53 14.93 11.76
C SER A 86 9.53 13.83 11.41
N GLY A 87 9.38 12.64 12.01
CA GLY A 87 10.11 11.43 11.67
C GLY A 87 9.85 10.98 10.23
N ILE A 88 8.59 10.95 9.79
CA ILE A 88 8.21 10.66 8.39
C ILE A 88 8.91 11.66 7.45
N GLY A 89 8.84 12.96 7.75
CA GLY A 89 9.51 13.98 6.94
C GLY A 89 11.03 13.79 6.88
N LYS A 90 11.67 13.42 8.01
CA LYS A 90 13.11 13.14 8.08
C LYS A 90 13.48 11.91 7.23
N ALA A 91 12.69 10.84 7.33
CA ALA A 91 12.88 9.61 6.56
C ALA A 91 12.86 9.88 5.06
N VAL A 92 11.84 10.61 4.59
CA VAL A 92 11.67 10.96 3.17
C VAL A 92 12.84 11.83 2.68
N ARG A 93 13.25 12.85 3.44
CA ARG A 93 14.45 13.66 3.11
C ARG A 93 15.74 12.85 3.08
N ALA A 94 15.83 11.78 3.87
CA ALA A 94 16.95 10.85 3.89
C ALA A 94 16.84 9.74 2.81
N ASN A 95 15.95 9.88 1.83
CA ASN A 95 15.69 8.87 0.81
C ASN A 95 15.32 7.51 1.41
N ARG A 96 14.33 7.47 2.31
CA ARG A 96 13.72 6.24 2.82
C ARG A 96 12.29 6.11 2.36
N THR A 97 11.89 4.88 2.02
CA THR A 97 10.48 4.56 1.86
C THR A 97 9.91 4.24 3.23
N VAL A 98 8.92 5.01 3.67
CA VAL A 98 8.17 4.73 4.90
C VAL A 98 7.07 3.74 4.57
N VAL A 99 7.03 2.62 5.28
CA VAL A 99 5.98 1.61 5.22
C VAL A 99 5.20 1.63 6.52
N LEU A 100 3.89 1.81 6.42
CA LEU A 100 2.96 1.66 7.54
C LEU A 100 2.12 0.42 7.29
N HIS A 101 2.06 -0.47 8.28
CA HIS A 101 1.32 -1.73 8.18
C HIS A 101 -0.02 -1.63 8.91
N ASN A 102 -0.97 -2.48 8.47
CA ASN A 102 -2.30 -2.63 9.08
C ASN A 102 -3.08 -1.30 9.16
N VAL A 103 -2.96 -0.47 8.12
CA VAL A 103 -3.53 0.88 8.10
C VAL A 103 -5.06 0.86 8.12
N GLU A 104 -5.69 -0.23 7.67
CA GLU A 104 -7.13 -0.46 7.75
C GLU A 104 -7.67 -0.40 9.18
N LEU A 105 -6.85 -0.72 10.19
CA LEU A 105 -7.24 -0.67 11.60
C LEU A 105 -7.30 0.76 12.15
N TYR A 106 -6.71 1.71 11.44
CA TYR A 106 -6.45 3.05 11.95
C TYR A 106 -7.11 4.13 11.07
N TRP A 107 -7.12 3.94 9.75
CA TRP A 107 -7.64 4.95 8.81
C TRP A 107 -8.97 4.53 8.21
N ARG A 108 -10.05 5.16 8.66
CA ARG A 108 -11.43 4.78 8.30
C ARG A 108 -11.67 4.60 6.80
N PRO A 109 -11.24 5.51 5.89
CA PRO A 109 -11.43 5.29 4.45
C PRO A 109 -10.82 3.99 3.94
N ILE A 110 -9.64 3.61 4.44
CA ILE A 110 -8.96 2.36 4.08
C ILE A 110 -9.63 1.16 4.75
N GLY A 111 -10.07 1.31 6.01
CA GLY A 111 -10.87 0.30 6.71
C GLY A 111 -12.16 -0.07 5.98
N LEU A 112 -12.88 0.92 5.44
CA LEU A 112 -14.09 0.69 4.63
C LEU A 112 -13.77 -0.03 3.32
N LEU A 113 -12.67 0.32 2.65
CA LEU A 113 -12.23 -0.40 1.45
C LEU A 113 -11.88 -1.86 1.77
N ALA A 114 -11.12 -2.09 2.84
CA ALA A 114 -10.75 -3.44 3.28
C ALA A 114 -11.98 -4.29 3.63
N ALA A 115 -12.98 -3.70 4.31
CA ALA A 115 -14.24 -4.36 4.63
C ALA A 115 -15.04 -4.73 3.37
N ALA A 116 -15.12 -3.83 2.38
CA ALA A 116 -15.80 -4.11 1.12
C ALA A 116 -15.11 -5.22 0.31
N LEU A 117 -13.77 -5.23 0.29
CA LEU A 117 -12.99 -6.31 -0.34
C LEU A 117 -13.20 -7.64 0.39
N HIS A 118 -13.24 -7.61 1.72
CA HIS A 118 -13.54 -8.79 2.53
C HIS A 118 -14.93 -9.36 2.21
N GLU A 119 -15.96 -8.52 2.17
CA GLU A 119 -17.32 -8.92 1.80
C GLU A 119 -17.38 -9.51 0.39
N HIS A 120 -16.64 -8.92 -0.57
CA HIS A 120 -16.67 -9.37 -1.95
C HIS A 120 -15.92 -10.68 -2.19
N PHE A 121 -14.75 -10.86 -1.57
CA PHE A 121 -13.86 -12.00 -1.82
C PHE A 121 -13.93 -13.10 -0.75
N GLY A 122 -14.56 -12.83 0.39
CA GLY A 122 -14.64 -13.77 1.51
C GLY A 122 -13.30 -14.03 2.22
N VAL A 123 -12.31 -13.16 2.04
CA VAL A 123 -10.95 -13.31 2.61
C VAL A 123 -10.55 -12.06 3.37
N TYR A 124 -9.70 -12.22 4.40
CA TYR A 124 -9.14 -11.07 5.12
C TYR A 124 -8.32 -10.18 4.18
N SER A 125 -8.53 -8.87 4.26
CA SER A 125 -7.80 -7.87 3.48
C SER A 125 -7.02 -6.94 4.41
N GLN A 126 -5.69 -7.01 4.34
CA GLN A 126 -4.78 -6.11 5.06
C GLN A 126 -4.32 -4.98 4.13
N ALA A 127 -4.14 -3.77 4.66
CA ALA A 127 -3.64 -2.62 3.91
C ALA A 127 -2.30 -2.12 4.47
N ASN A 128 -1.31 -2.05 3.59
CA ASN A 128 -0.03 -1.39 3.87
C ASN A 128 0.08 -0.11 3.03
N VAL A 129 0.66 0.94 3.60
CA VAL A 129 0.94 2.20 2.91
C VAL A 129 2.44 2.31 2.66
N TYR A 130 2.82 2.59 1.42
CA TYR A 130 4.20 2.84 1.00
C TYR A 130 4.35 4.30 0.57
N TYR A 131 5.11 5.08 1.35
CA TYR A 131 5.40 6.47 1.04
C TYR A 131 6.88 6.64 0.68
N SER A 132 7.15 6.82 -0.62
CA SER A 132 8.50 6.96 -1.17
C SER A 132 8.78 8.41 -1.58
N PRO A 133 10.01 8.91 -1.40
CA PRO A 133 10.41 10.24 -1.84
C PRO A 133 10.43 10.36 -3.36
N ALA A 134 10.20 11.58 -3.85
CA ALA A 134 10.34 11.89 -5.27
C ALA A 134 11.79 11.67 -5.74
N ARG A 135 11.95 11.27 -7.01
CA ARG A 135 13.26 11.06 -7.68
C ARG A 135 14.13 9.94 -7.08
N MET A 136 13.60 9.15 -6.16
CA MET A 136 14.24 7.91 -5.72
C MET A 136 14.32 6.93 -6.91
N PRO A 137 15.52 6.44 -7.30
CA PRO A 137 15.65 5.56 -8.47
C PRO A 137 14.89 4.24 -8.34
N SER A 138 14.91 3.65 -7.14
CA SER A 138 14.13 2.46 -6.80
C SER A 138 13.79 2.43 -5.32
N ALA A 139 12.52 2.13 -5.00
CA ALA A 139 12.07 1.97 -3.64
C ALA A 139 12.52 0.63 -3.05
N VAL A 140 12.32 -0.46 -3.80
CA VAL A 140 12.63 -1.84 -3.42
C VAL A 140 13.07 -2.63 -4.66
N HIS A 141 13.83 -3.70 -4.47
CA HIS A 141 14.16 -4.62 -5.56
C HIS A 141 12.93 -5.43 -6.00
N ALA A 142 13.01 -6.00 -7.21
CA ALA A 142 11.98 -6.89 -7.74
C ALA A 142 11.77 -8.09 -6.80
N HIS A 143 10.53 -8.37 -6.46
CA HIS A 143 10.13 -9.44 -5.54
C HIS A 143 8.73 -9.94 -5.94
N GLN A 144 8.34 -11.06 -5.34
CA GLN A 144 7.01 -11.63 -5.47
C GLN A 144 6.42 -11.81 -4.07
N ASP A 145 5.21 -11.32 -3.87
CA ASP A 145 4.49 -11.51 -2.62
C ASP A 145 3.87 -12.91 -2.51
N ALA A 146 3.67 -13.32 -1.26
CA ALA A 146 2.94 -14.53 -0.91
C ALA A 146 1.42 -14.41 -1.13
N GLN A 147 0.93 -13.18 -1.20
CA GLN A 147 -0.47 -12.81 -1.20
C GLN A 147 -0.87 -12.25 -2.56
N SER A 148 -2.16 -12.30 -2.88
CA SER A 148 -2.72 -11.50 -3.97
C SER A 148 -2.80 -10.04 -3.51
N VAL A 149 -2.36 -9.11 -4.34
CA VAL A 149 -2.26 -7.69 -3.98
C VAL A 149 -3.01 -6.80 -4.96
N PHE A 150 -3.73 -5.81 -4.42
CA PHE A 150 -4.24 -4.67 -5.18
C PHE A 150 -3.39 -3.44 -4.86
N ILE A 151 -3.00 -2.66 -5.88
CA ILE A 151 -2.23 -1.44 -5.70
C ILE A 151 -3.15 -0.24 -5.96
N VAL A 152 -3.25 0.66 -4.98
CA VAL A 152 -4.00 1.93 -5.10
C VAL A 152 -3.04 3.11 -5.03
N GLN A 153 -2.82 3.78 -6.16
CA GLN A 153 -2.01 5.00 -6.20
C GLN A 153 -2.80 6.16 -5.58
N CYS A 154 -2.40 6.57 -4.38
CA CYS A 154 -3.10 7.62 -3.62
C CYS A 154 -2.64 9.04 -4.00
N GLU A 155 -1.32 9.27 -4.07
CA GLU A 155 -0.73 10.57 -4.35
C GLU A 155 0.52 10.45 -5.24
N GLY A 156 0.77 11.44 -6.09
CA GLY A 156 1.91 11.46 -7.00
C GLY A 156 1.84 10.37 -8.08
N SER A 157 3.00 9.93 -8.56
CA SER A 157 3.13 8.86 -9.56
C SER A 157 4.29 7.94 -9.20
N LYS A 158 4.19 6.68 -9.64
CA LYS A 158 5.22 5.66 -9.44
C LYS A 158 5.34 4.82 -10.70
N ARG A 159 6.57 4.58 -11.16
CA ARG A 159 6.85 3.63 -12.24
C ARG A 159 6.88 2.23 -11.63
N TRP A 160 6.06 1.35 -12.19
CA TRP A 160 6.00 -0.06 -11.82
C TRP A 160 6.53 -0.91 -12.98
N GLU A 161 7.30 -1.93 -12.63
CA GLU A 161 7.77 -2.95 -13.55
C GLU A 161 7.20 -4.28 -13.08
N LEU A 162 6.48 -4.97 -13.97
CA LEU A 162 5.92 -6.29 -13.71
C LEU A 162 6.64 -7.29 -14.59
N PHE A 163 7.02 -8.42 -13.98
CA PHE A 163 7.72 -9.51 -14.63
C PHE A 163 6.85 -10.76 -14.55
N GLU A 164 6.97 -11.63 -15.55
CA GLU A 164 6.39 -12.97 -15.47
C GLU A 164 7.03 -13.72 -14.29
N PRO A 165 6.23 -14.44 -13.48
CA PRO A 165 6.78 -15.15 -12.33
C PRO A 165 7.71 -16.27 -12.82
N PRO A 166 8.91 -16.41 -12.24
CA PRO A 166 9.87 -17.45 -12.65
C PRO A 166 9.35 -18.87 -12.37
N GLN A 167 8.36 -19.00 -11.49
CA GLN A 167 7.62 -20.24 -11.25
C GLN A 167 6.13 -19.95 -11.07
N ARG A 168 5.27 -20.70 -11.76
CA ARG A 168 3.81 -20.63 -11.58
C ARG A 168 3.47 -20.99 -10.12
N TRP A 169 2.67 -20.16 -9.47
CA TRP A 169 2.41 -20.18 -8.02
C TRP A 169 2.31 -21.59 -7.43
N ARG A 170 3.24 -21.94 -6.53
CA ARG A 170 3.05 -22.99 -5.53
C ARG A 170 2.94 -22.28 -4.18
N LEU A 171 1.72 -22.16 -3.63
CA LEU A 171 1.54 -21.69 -2.26
C LEU A 171 2.38 -22.57 -1.34
N ARG A 172 3.36 -21.98 -0.63
CA ARG A 172 4.08 -22.72 0.42
C ARG A 172 3.07 -23.07 1.51
N SER A 173 3.31 -24.18 2.23
CA SER A 173 2.38 -24.66 3.27
C SER A 173 2.08 -23.60 4.32
N ASN A 174 3.06 -22.78 4.68
CA ASN A 174 2.94 -21.68 5.64
C ASN A 174 2.32 -20.38 5.09
N GLN A 175 1.94 -20.37 3.81
CA GLN A 175 1.24 -19.25 3.14
C GLN A 175 -0.24 -19.58 2.88
N ARG A 176 -0.69 -20.80 3.22
CA ARG A 176 -2.11 -21.12 3.35
C ARG A 176 -2.50 -20.55 4.71
N GLY A 177 -3.51 -19.67 4.72
CA GLY A 177 -3.95 -18.98 5.93
C GLY A 177 -3.99 -19.90 7.14
N LYS A 178 -3.51 -19.39 8.28
CA LYS A 178 -3.90 -19.96 9.57
C LYS A 178 -5.40 -19.82 9.74
#